data_AF-A0AA51UGT2-F1
#
_entry.id   AF-A0AA51UGT2-F1
#
_cell.length_a   1.000
_cell.length_b   1.000
_cell.length_c   1.000
_cell.angle_alpha   90.00
_cell.angle_beta   90.00
_cell.angle_gamma   90.00
#
_symmetry.space_group_name_H-M   'P 1'
#
loop_
_entity.id
_entity.type
_entity.pdbx_description
1 polymer ?
#
loop_
_entity_poly.entity_id
_entity_poly.type
_entity_poly.pdbx_seq_one_letter_code
_entity_poly.pdbx_strand_id
1 'polypeptide(L)'
;MSQQKIITQLIENAKNSILDFDEEGAENVAMDALEMGLDINDFIEKGFLEGMKAVGDMFEEGNACLLHIFAASNAMKAGLAVLENCECYKKANDSMVIELVNEGQRDEKIEILEAMFRINGYDVVEISDNVPIVDFIEKDRGFLDIPSSCKEEFMATLAANPRVTTFQLCDLTKNLIC
;
A
#
# COMPACT_ATOMS: atom_id res chain seq x y z
N MET A 1 -29.57 -9.94 9.22
CA MET A 1 -28.73 -11.14 9.49
C MET A 1 -28.11 -11.73 8.21
N SER A 2 -28.80 -11.73 7.06
CA SER A 2 -28.25 -12.24 5.79
C SER A 2 -27.13 -11.36 5.20
N GLN A 3 -27.30 -10.03 5.12
CA GLN A 3 -26.28 -9.15 4.54
C GLN A 3 -24.96 -9.14 5.33
N GLN A 4 -25.00 -9.08 6.67
CA GLN A 4 -23.78 -9.11 7.49
C GLN A 4 -22.93 -10.36 7.22
N LYS A 5 -23.58 -11.51 7.01
CA LYS A 5 -22.88 -12.77 6.70
C LYS A 5 -22.19 -12.73 5.33
N ILE A 6 -22.81 -12.08 4.34
CA ILE A 6 -22.23 -11.92 3.00
C ILE A 6 -21.01 -10.99 3.07
N ILE A 7 -21.11 -9.88 3.80
CA ILE A 7 -20.00 -8.95 4.01
C ILE A 7 -18.81 -9.65 4.67
N THR A 8 -19.05 -10.39 5.75
CA THR A 8 -17.98 -11.14 6.43
C THR A 8 -17.36 -12.18 5.49
N GLN A 9 -18.15 -12.86 4.67
CA GLN A 9 -17.63 -13.81 3.69
C GLN A 9 -16.77 -13.12 2.62
N LEU A 10 -17.16 -11.92 2.18
CA LEU A 10 -16.42 -11.20 1.16
C LEU A 10 -15.06 -10.71 1.67
N ILE A 11 -15.02 -10.22 2.92
CA ILE A 11 -13.76 -9.85 3.60
C ILE A 11 -12.84 -11.09 3.75
N GLU A 12 -13.41 -12.23 4.12
CA GLU A 12 -12.64 -13.48 4.22
C GLU A 12 -12.11 -13.93 2.85
N ASN A 13 -12.92 -13.78 1.79
CA ASN A 13 -12.48 -14.10 0.43
C ASN A 13 -11.35 -13.17 -0.02
N ALA A 14 -11.40 -11.88 0.34
CA ALA A 14 -10.32 -10.93 0.09
C ALA A 14 -9.03 -11.31 0.82
N LYS A 15 -9.12 -11.80 2.06
CA LYS A 15 -7.96 -12.35 2.76
C LYS A 15 -7.40 -13.58 2.03
N ASN A 16 -8.27 -14.50 1.64
CA ASN A 16 -7.88 -15.76 1.00
C ASN A 16 -7.26 -15.54 -0.38
N SER A 17 -7.75 -14.57 -1.16
CA SER A 17 -7.13 -14.27 -2.47
C SER A 17 -5.66 -13.86 -2.34
N ILE A 18 -5.27 -13.21 -1.23
CA ILE A 18 -3.86 -12.89 -0.96
C ILE A 18 -3.07 -14.14 -0.55
N LEU A 19 -3.64 -14.98 0.32
CA LEU A 19 -3.01 -16.22 0.78
C LEU A 19 -2.81 -17.23 -0.35
N ASP A 20 -3.76 -17.28 -1.29
CA ASP A 20 -3.74 -18.16 -2.45
C ASP A 20 -2.98 -17.55 -3.64
N PHE A 21 -2.50 -16.31 -3.51
CA PHE A 21 -1.81 -15.55 -4.54
C PHE A 21 -2.64 -15.38 -5.83
N ASP A 22 -3.95 -15.22 -5.67
CA ASP A 22 -4.94 -15.13 -6.73
C ASP A 22 -5.24 -13.67 -7.09
N GLU A 23 -4.54 -13.15 -8.10
CA GLU A 23 -4.73 -11.79 -8.63
C GLU A 23 -6.15 -11.57 -9.16
N GLU A 24 -6.67 -12.50 -9.95
CA GLU A 24 -8.03 -12.42 -10.51
C GLU A 24 -9.08 -12.51 -9.40
N GLY A 25 -8.86 -13.39 -8.42
CA GLY A 25 -9.68 -13.47 -7.22
C GLY A 25 -9.73 -12.16 -6.44
N ALA A 26 -8.59 -11.50 -6.26
CA ALA A 26 -8.47 -10.22 -5.58
C ALA A 26 -9.19 -9.08 -6.32
N GLU A 27 -9.11 -9.05 -7.66
CA GLU A 27 -9.86 -8.11 -8.48
C GLU A 27 -11.38 -8.32 -8.33
N ASN A 28 -11.83 -9.57 -8.44
CA ASN A 28 -13.26 -9.92 -8.38
C ASN A 28 -13.88 -9.55 -7.03
N VAL A 29 -13.23 -9.88 -5.91
CA VAL A 29 -13.74 -9.52 -4.57
C VAL A 29 -13.72 -8.02 -4.32
N ALA A 30 -12.77 -7.29 -4.91
CA ALA A 30 -12.75 -5.83 -4.87
C ALA A 30 -13.93 -5.23 -5.67
N MET A 31 -14.24 -5.77 -6.85
CA MET A 31 -15.42 -5.37 -7.63
C MET A 31 -16.72 -5.61 -6.86
N ASP A 32 -16.87 -6.82 -6.29
CA ASP A 32 -18.02 -7.17 -5.45
C ASP A 32 -18.15 -6.20 -4.26
N ALA A 33 -17.03 -5.78 -3.66
CA ALA A 33 -17.04 -4.86 -2.53
C ALA A 33 -17.58 -3.47 -2.92
N LEU A 34 -17.21 -2.99 -4.10
CA LEU A 34 -17.74 -1.74 -4.67
C LEU A 34 -19.24 -1.86 -4.97
N GLU A 35 -19.67 -2.95 -5.61
CA GLU A 35 -21.08 -3.18 -5.95
C GLU A 35 -21.97 -3.26 -4.70
N MET A 36 -21.46 -3.84 -3.61
CA MET A 36 -22.16 -3.92 -2.33
C MET A 36 -22.16 -2.62 -1.53
N GLY A 37 -21.42 -1.60 -1.97
CA GLY A 37 -21.31 -0.30 -1.28
C GLY A 37 -20.66 -0.43 0.11
N LEU A 38 -19.65 -1.29 0.22
CA LEU A 38 -18.91 -1.49 1.46
C LEU A 38 -18.04 -0.28 1.82
N ASP A 39 -17.69 -0.17 3.11
CA ASP A 39 -16.60 0.70 3.52
C ASP A 39 -15.29 0.10 2.99
N ILE A 40 -14.72 0.75 1.97
CA ILE A 40 -13.56 0.24 1.24
C ILE A 40 -12.32 0.18 2.13
N ASN A 41 -12.18 1.11 3.08
CA ASN A 41 -11.04 1.12 3.99
C ASN A 41 -11.13 -0.06 4.97
N ASP A 42 -12.32 -0.29 5.54
CA ASP A 42 -12.55 -1.44 6.42
C ASP A 42 -12.35 -2.77 5.68
N PHE A 43 -12.76 -2.84 4.41
CA PHE A 43 -12.57 -4.00 3.55
C PHE A 43 -11.09 -4.29 3.28
N ILE A 44 -10.30 -3.27 2.91
CA ILE A 44 -8.86 -3.42 2.70
C ILE A 44 -8.16 -3.84 3.99
N GLU A 45 -8.49 -3.17 5.11
CA GLU A 45 -7.85 -3.43 6.41
C GLU A 45 -8.12 -4.84 6.92
N LYS A 46 -9.38 -5.29 6.86
CA LYS A 46 -9.76 -6.61 7.40
C LYS A 46 -9.58 -7.76 6.41
N GLY A 47 -9.45 -7.45 5.11
CA GLY A 47 -9.29 -8.42 4.04
C GLY A 47 -7.84 -8.51 3.58
N PHE A 48 -7.48 -7.67 2.61
CA PHE A 48 -6.17 -7.72 1.96
C PHE A 48 -4.98 -7.56 2.93
N LEU A 49 -5.06 -6.62 3.88
CA LEU A 49 -3.98 -6.40 4.84
C LEU A 49 -3.80 -7.57 5.81
N GLU A 50 -4.89 -8.17 6.29
CA GLU A 50 -4.82 -9.38 7.12
C GLU A 50 -4.28 -10.59 6.32
N GLY A 51 -4.51 -10.64 5.01
CA GLY A 51 -3.89 -11.64 4.13
C GLY A 51 -2.38 -11.44 4.02
N MET A 52 -1.94 -10.20 3.78
CA MET A 52 -0.52 -9.86 3.70
C MET A 52 0.23 -10.12 5.01
N LYS A 53 -0.38 -9.77 6.16
CA LYS A 53 0.20 -10.07 7.48
C LYS A 53 0.41 -11.57 7.66
N ALA A 54 -0.57 -12.38 7.31
CA ALA A 54 -0.47 -13.83 7.43
C ALA A 54 0.63 -14.42 6.53
N VAL A 55 0.85 -13.89 5.31
CA VAL A 55 2.00 -14.27 4.47
C VAL A 55 3.32 -13.85 5.10
N GLY A 56 3.36 -12.69 5.75
CA GLY A 56 4.49 -12.23 6.55
C GLY A 56 4.83 -13.18 7.70
N ASP A 57 3.83 -13.57 8.49
CA ASP A 57 3.99 -14.54 9.58
C ASP A 57 4.54 -15.88 9.05
N MET A 58 3.99 -16.38 7.93
CA MET A 58 4.50 -17.60 7.28
C MET A 58 5.96 -17.46 6.85
N PHE A 59 6.39 -16.27 6.41
CA PHE A 59 7.79 -16.02 6.05
C PHE A 59 8.71 -16.02 7.28
N GLU A 60 8.30 -15.38 8.37
CA GLU A 60 9.05 -15.38 9.63
C GLU A 60 9.22 -16.78 10.23
N GLU A 61 8.19 -17.62 10.10
CA GLU A 61 8.21 -19.02 10.53
C GLU A 61 9.01 -19.95 9.59
N GLY A 62 9.44 -19.44 8.42
CA GLY A 62 10.14 -20.23 7.39
C GLY A 62 9.22 -21.14 6.54
N ASN A 63 7.90 -20.93 6.62
CA ASN A 63 6.87 -21.64 5.86
C ASN A 63 6.58 -20.99 4.49
N ALA A 64 6.98 -19.74 4.29
CA ALA A 64 6.96 -19.04 3.01
C ALA A 64 8.36 -18.54 2.63
N CYS A 65 8.54 -18.20 1.35
CA CYS A 65 9.79 -17.64 0.83
C CYS A 65 9.50 -16.33 0.09
N LEU A 66 10.55 -15.61 -0.31
CA LEU A 66 10.43 -14.31 -0.98
C LEU A 66 9.51 -14.34 -2.22
N LEU A 67 9.48 -15.45 -2.97
CA LEU A 67 8.59 -15.58 -4.14
C LEU A 67 7.10 -15.57 -3.75
N HIS A 68 6.75 -16.14 -2.60
CA HIS A 68 5.38 -16.12 -2.09
C HIS A 68 4.99 -14.72 -1.63
N ILE A 69 5.93 -13.98 -1.02
CA ILE A 69 5.72 -12.56 -0.66
C ILE A 69 5.43 -11.71 -1.91
N PHE A 70 6.17 -11.92 -2.99
CA PHE A 70 5.92 -11.21 -4.26
C PHE A 70 4.56 -11.54 -4.85
N ALA A 71 4.20 -12.83 -4.87
CA ALA A 71 2.92 -13.26 -5.40
C ALA A 71 1.74 -12.67 -4.60
N ALA A 72 1.84 -12.62 -3.27
CA ALA A 72 0.85 -11.99 -2.41
C ALA A 72 0.76 -10.47 -2.63
N SER A 73 1.92 -9.81 -2.79
CA SER A 73 2.00 -8.38 -3.11
C SER A 73 1.33 -8.07 -4.46
N ASN A 74 1.51 -8.90 -5.48
CA ASN A 74 0.87 -8.74 -6.78
C ASN A 74 -0.65 -8.92 -6.70
N ALA A 75 -1.12 -9.95 -5.99
CA ALA A 75 -2.56 -10.14 -5.75
C ALA A 75 -3.20 -8.92 -5.06
N MET A 76 -2.53 -8.37 -4.05
CA MET A 76 -2.98 -7.15 -3.38
C MET A 76 -2.97 -5.95 -4.33
N LYS A 77 -1.91 -5.78 -5.14
CA LYS A 77 -1.83 -4.70 -6.15
C LYS A 77 -3.00 -4.77 -7.14
N ALA A 78 -3.32 -5.97 -7.64
CA ALA A 78 -4.44 -6.18 -8.56
C ALA A 78 -5.78 -5.77 -7.93
N GLY A 79 -6.07 -6.24 -6.71
CA GLY A 79 -7.28 -5.86 -5.97
C GLY A 79 -7.37 -4.36 -5.67
N LEU A 80 -6.26 -3.71 -5.28
CA LEU A 80 -6.24 -2.27 -5.03
C LEU A 80 -6.46 -1.44 -6.29
N ALA A 81 -5.92 -1.86 -7.45
CA ALA A 81 -6.09 -1.14 -8.71
C ALA A 81 -7.57 -1.01 -9.14
N VAL A 82 -8.40 -2.00 -8.78
CA VAL A 82 -9.86 -1.93 -8.96
C VAL A 82 -10.48 -0.83 -8.08
N LEU A 83 -10.05 -0.75 -6.83
CA LEU A 83 -10.57 0.19 -5.83
C LEU A 83 -10.12 1.63 -6.08
N GLU A 84 -8.91 1.83 -6.61
CA GLU A 84 -8.33 3.16 -6.93
C GLU A 84 -9.19 3.97 -7.91
N ASN A 85 -9.99 3.30 -8.75
CA ASN A 85 -10.89 3.95 -9.69
C ASN A 85 -12.19 4.48 -9.04
N CYS A 86 -12.44 4.20 -7.76
CA CYS A 86 -13.63 4.70 -7.05
C CYS A 86 -13.34 6.01 -6.30
N GLU A 87 -14.22 7.00 -6.43
CA GLU A 87 -14.19 8.23 -5.59
C GLU A 87 -14.31 7.94 -4.08
N CYS A 88 -14.77 6.74 -3.73
CA CYS A 88 -14.94 6.24 -2.37
C CYS A 88 -13.63 5.73 -1.74
N TYR A 89 -12.58 5.51 -2.54
CA TYR A 89 -11.28 5.10 -2.05
C TYR A 89 -10.57 6.29 -1.39
N LYS A 90 -10.41 6.22 -0.07
CA LYS A 90 -9.52 7.11 0.67
C LYS A 90 -8.28 6.33 1.01
N LYS A 91 -7.22 6.56 0.24
CA LYS A 91 -5.88 5.98 0.46
C LYS A 91 -5.55 6.02 1.96
N ALA A 92 -5.17 4.86 2.52
CA ALA A 92 -4.88 4.77 3.95
C ALA A 92 -3.71 5.72 4.30
N ASN A 93 -3.79 6.33 5.48
CA ASN A 93 -3.01 7.51 5.82
C ASN A 93 -1.50 7.25 6.07
N ASP A 94 -1.04 6.00 6.09
CA ASP A 94 0.37 5.64 6.21
C ASP A 94 0.90 5.20 4.84
N SER A 95 1.16 6.18 3.98
CA SER A 95 1.74 5.97 2.66
C SER A 95 3.26 5.95 2.75
N MET A 96 3.90 4.97 2.12
CA MET A 96 5.33 4.94 1.94
C MET A 96 5.67 5.23 0.48
N VAL A 97 6.55 6.19 0.25
CA VAL A 97 7.01 6.55 -1.09
C VAL A 97 8.40 5.98 -1.29
N ILE A 98 8.60 5.27 -2.40
CA ILE A 98 9.90 4.75 -2.80
C ILE A 98 10.32 5.48 -4.07
N GLU A 99 11.43 6.23 -3.99
CA GLU A 99 12.07 6.88 -5.14
C GLU A 99 13.19 5.98 -5.66
N LEU A 100 13.08 5.58 -6.93
CA LEU A 100 14.13 4.84 -7.61
C LEU A 100 15.20 5.84 -8.10
N VAL A 101 16.32 5.92 -7.38
CA VAL A 101 17.51 6.64 -7.85
C VAL A 101 18.43 5.62 -8.50
N ASN A 102 18.14 5.19 -9.73
CA ASN A 102 19.12 4.47 -10.54
C ASN A 102 18.87 4.61 -12.04
N GLU A 103 19.97 4.62 -12.79
CA GLU A 103 20.10 4.95 -14.22
C GLU A 103 19.44 3.91 -15.16
N GLY A 104 18.13 3.67 -15.03
CA GLY A 104 17.32 2.95 -16.02
C GLY A 104 17.21 1.43 -15.86
N GLN A 105 17.44 0.87 -14.67
CA GLN A 105 17.08 -0.52 -14.34
C GLN A 105 16.29 -0.57 -13.04
N ARG A 106 15.08 -1.12 -13.09
CA ARG A 106 14.26 -1.46 -11.92
C ARG A 106 15.05 -2.45 -11.07
N ASP A 107 15.49 -2.04 -9.87
CA ASP A 107 16.29 -2.88 -8.97
C ASP A 107 15.37 -3.90 -8.30
N GLU A 108 15.62 -5.20 -8.48
CA GLU A 108 14.91 -6.30 -7.82
C GLU A 108 14.82 -6.14 -6.30
N LYS A 109 15.75 -5.40 -5.69
CA LYS A 109 15.74 -5.10 -4.25
C LYS A 109 14.62 -4.16 -3.83
N ILE A 110 14.16 -3.30 -4.73
CA ILE A 110 13.06 -2.37 -4.46
C ILE A 110 11.73 -3.13 -4.43
N GLU A 111 11.54 -4.11 -5.30
CA GLU A 111 10.36 -4.99 -5.23
C GLU A 111 10.30 -5.74 -3.89
N ILE A 112 11.44 -6.20 -3.37
CA ILE A 112 11.51 -6.84 -2.04
C ILE A 112 11.06 -5.85 -0.97
N LEU A 113 11.60 -4.63 -1.02
CA LEU A 113 11.34 -3.59 -0.05
C LEU A 113 9.87 -3.13 -0.08
N GLU A 114 9.29 -2.95 -1.27
CA GLU A 114 7.85 -2.69 -1.45
C GLU A 114 7.00 -3.77 -0.81
N ALA A 115 7.31 -5.04 -1.08
CA ALA A 115 6.53 -6.15 -0.57
C ALA A 115 6.64 -6.24 0.96
N MET A 116 7.83 -6.01 1.53
CA MET A 116 8.03 -5.94 2.98
C MET A 116 7.22 -4.81 3.62
N PHE A 117 7.16 -3.63 2.99
CA PHE A 117 6.37 -2.52 3.51
C PHE A 117 4.86 -2.77 3.40
N ARG A 118 4.40 -3.40 2.31
CA ARG A 118 2.99 -3.81 2.17
C ARG A 118 2.57 -4.85 3.21
N ILE A 119 3.44 -5.79 3.57
CA ILE A 119 3.20 -6.74 4.70
C ILE A 119 2.96 -5.98 6.01
N ASN A 120 3.70 -4.89 6.23
CA ASN A 120 3.56 -4.04 7.41
C ASN A 120 2.37 -3.06 7.32
N GLY A 121 1.55 -3.16 6.26
CA GLY A 121 0.36 -2.34 6.08
C GLY A 121 0.58 -0.97 5.46
N TYR A 122 1.77 -0.71 4.92
CA TYR A 122 2.04 0.54 4.20
C TYR A 122 1.50 0.47 2.76
N ASP A 123 0.92 1.57 2.32
CA ASP A 123 0.62 1.77 0.90
C ASP A 123 1.87 2.28 0.20
N VAL A 124 2.47 1.47 -0.67
CA VAL A 124 3.76 1.78 -1.28
C VAL A 124 3.61 2.33 -2.68
N VAL A 125 4.08 3.56 -2.88
CA VAL A 125 4.02 4.29 -4.15
C VAL A 125 5.42 4.34 -4.78
N GLU A 126 5.54 3.76 -5.98
CA GLU A 126 6.76 3.78 -6.80
C GLU A 126 6.82 5.07 -7.63
N ILE A 127 7.93 5.82 -7.53
CA ILE A 127 8.20 6.98 -8.41
C ILE A 127 8.99 6.51 -9.63
N SER A 128 8.55 6.90 -10.82
CA SER A 128 9.20 6.58 -12.08
C SER A 128 10.60 7.17 -12.19
N ASP A 129 11.51 6.43 -12.83
CA ASP A 129 12.82 6.94 -13.23
C ASP A 129 12.66 8.29 -13.95
N ASN A 130 13.34 9.33 -13.45
CA ASN A 130 13.38 10.72 -13.94
C ASN A 130 12.35 11.72 -13.38
N VAL A 131 11.55 11.38 -12.37
CA VAL A 131 10.75 12.38 -11.62
C VAL A 131 11.38 12.59 -10.25
N PRO A 132 11.89 13.80 -9.92
CA PRO A 132 12.34 14.10 -8.56
C PRO A 132 11.22 13.86 -7.56
N ILE A 133 11.50 13.20 -6.44
CA ILE A 133 10.52 12.95 -5.36
C ILE A 133 9.79 14.23 -4.90
N VAL A 134 10.48 15.37 -4.92
CA VAL A 134 9.91 16.69 -4.64
C VAL A 134 8.75 17.01 -5.59
N ASP A 135 8.97 16.85 -6.89
CA ASP A 135 7.99 17.17 -7.94
C ASP A 135 6.81 16.18 -7.96
N PHE A 136 7.06 14.93 -7.56
CA PHE A 136 6.02 13.91 -7.40
C PHE A 136 5.11 14.25 -6.21
N ILE A 137 5.72 14.54 -5.06
CA ILE A 137 5.02 14.78 -3.80
C ILE A 137 4.23 16.09 -3.85
N GLU A 138 4.75 17.16 -4.46
CA GLU A 138 3.99 18.42 -4.61
C GLU A 138 2.72 18.28 -5.46
N LYS A 139 2.63 17.24 -6.30
CA LYS A 139 1.44 16.92 -7.10
C LYS A 139 0.48 15.98 -6.36
N ASP A 140 0.94 15.34 -5.29
CA ASP A 140 0.12 14.47 -4.47
C ASP A 140 -0.83 15.30 -3.58
N ARG A 141 -2.12 14.95 -3.59
CA ARG A 141 -3.13 15.70 -2.82
C ARG A 141 -2.91 15.58 -1.32
N GLY A 142 -2.40 14.44 -0.84
CA GLY A 142 -2.08 14.22 0.57
C GLY A 142 -0.99 15.17 1.05
N PHE A 143 0.02 15.46 0.22
CA PHE A 143 1.04 16.45 0.55
C PHE A 143 0.50 17.88 0.58
N LEU A 144 -0.41 18.25 -0.32
CA LEU A 144 -1.00 19.60 -0.33
C LEU A 144 -1.70 19.93 1.00
N ASP A 145 -2.29 18.92 1.64
CA ASP A 145 -3.00 19.07 2.92
C ASP A 145 -2.08 19.11 4.16
N ILE A 146 -0.76 18.89 4.00
CA ILE A 146 0.22 18.95 5.11
C ILE A 146 0.51 20.40 5.54
N PRO A 147 0.63 20.70 6.85
CA PRO A 147 1.03 22.01 7.36
C PRO A 147 2.38 22.49 6.80
N SER A 148 2.50 23.80 6.57
CA SER A 148 3.69 24.43 5.98
C SER A 148 4.99 24.10 6.75
N SER A 149 4.93 24.02 8.08
CA SER A 149 6.09 23.68 8.93
C SER A 149 6.60 22.26 8.70
N CYS A 150 5.70 21.30 8.54
CA CYS A 150 6.06 19.91 8.25
C CYS A 150 6.60 19.77 6.82
N LYS A 151 6.08 20.56 5.87
CA LYS A 151 6.63 20.63 4.51
C LYS A 151 8.07 21.15 4.51
N GLU A 152 8.38 22.18 5.30
CA GLU A 152 9.74 22.73 5.40
C GLU A 152 10.74 21.73 5.99
N GLU A 153 10.38 21.03 7.06
CA GLU A 153 11.21 19.99 7.67
C GLU A 153 11.40 18.78 6.73
N PHE A 154 10.34 18.41 6.02
CA PHE A 154 10.37 17.38 5.00
C PHE A 154 11.32 17.73 3.85
N MET A 155 11.21 18.93 3.29
CA MET A 155 12.11 19.42 2.23
C MET A 155 13.56 19.52 2.71
N ALA A 156 13.79 19.92 3.96
CA ALA A 156 15.13 19.94 4.55
C ALA A 156 15.74 18.53 4.67
N THR A 157 14.92 17.54 5.03
CA THR A 157 15.35 16.14 5.14
C THR A 157 15.69 15.55 3.76
N LEU A 158 14.90 15.86 2.73
CA LEU A 158 15.19 15.49 1.35
C LEU A 158 16.50 16.09 0.86
N ALA A 159 16.71 17.40 1.09
CA ALA A 159 17.93 18.09 0.71
C ALA A 159 19.18 17.54 1.43
N ALA A 160 19.03 17.11 2.69
CA ALA A 160 20.11 16.50 3.47
C ALA A 160 20.45 15.07 3.03
N ASN A 161 19.53 14.36 2.39
CA ASN A 161 19.69 12.95 2.04
C ASN A 161 19.34 12.66 0.56
N PRO A 162 20.12 13.18 -0.40
CA PRO A 162 19.82 13.13 -1.84
C PRO A 162 19.92 11.72 -2.48
N ARG A 163 20.10 10.67 -1.69
CA ARG A 163 20.18 9.27 -2.12
C ARG A 163 19.13 8.38 -1.47
N VAL A 164 18.19 8.96 -0.72
CA VAL A 164 17.20 8.16 -0.01
C VAL A 164 16.19 7.60 -0.99
N THR A 165 16.21 6.27 -1.09
CA THR A 165 15.32 5.49 -1.97
C THR A 165 13.93 5.30 -1.36
N THR A 166 13.75 5.54 -0.05
CA THR A 166 12.50 5.24 0.67
C THR A 166 12.16 6.30 1.71
N PHE A 167 10.94 6.82 1.68
CA PHE A 167 10.40 7.77 2.65
C PHE A 167 9.06 7.30 3.21
N GLN A 168 8.96 7.27 4.53
CA GLN A 168 7.68 7.09 5.21
C GLN A 168 6.97 8.44 5.29
N LEU A 169 5.79 8.56 4.69
CA LEU A 169 4.87 9.67 4.95
C LEU A 169 3.96 9.21 6.10
N CYS A 170 4.34 9.51 7.34
CA CYS A 170 3.48 9.23 8.49
C CYS A 170 2.22 10.11 8.46
N ASP A 171 1.08 9.54 8.84
CA ASP A 171 -0.12 10.29 9.17
C ASP A 171 0.15 11.26 10.35
N LEU A 172 0.16 12.57 10.07
CA LEU A 172 0.24 13.63 11.09
C LEU A 172 -1.05 13.78 11.92
N THR A 173 -2.08 12.95 11.71
CA THR A 173 -3.31 13.02 12.51
C THR A 173 -3.28 12.23 13.83
N LYS A 174 -2.24 11.43 14.10
CA LYS A 174 -2.01 10.84 15.44
C LYS A 174 -0.69 11.30 16.03
N ASN A 175 -0.79 12.36 16.83
CA ASN A 175 0.24 13.01 17.64
C ASN A 175 1.32 13.76 16.86
N LEU A 176 0.97 14.99 16.44
CA LEU A 176 1.94 16.08 16.37
C LEU A 176 2.66 16.21 17.73
N ILE A 177 3.88 15.71 17.79
CA ILE A 177 4.96 16.43 18.44
C ILE A 177 5.94 16.76 17.31
N CYS A 178 5.74 17.95 16.72
CA CYS A 178 6.85 18.74 16.20
C CYS A 178 7.69 19.23 17.39
#